data_AF-A0A9E7RVN0-F1
#
_entry.id   AF-A0A9E7RVN0-F1
#
_cell.length_a   1.000
_cell.length_b   1.000
_cell.length_c   1.000
_cell.angle_alpha   90.00
_cell.angle_beta   90.00
_cell.angle_gamma   90.00
#
_symmetry.space_group_name_H-M   'P 1'
#
loop_
_entity.id
_entity.type
_entity.pdbx_description
1 polymer ?
#
loop_
_entity_poly.entity_id
_entity_poly.type
_entity_poly.pdbx_seq_one_letter_code
_entity_poly.pdbx_strand_id
1 'polypeptide(L)'
;MRFIILAAVLILAASQIQGAHAWSIKNHHEIAESVYHAMPEDVRSKLSLDEMKNGADDPDTVFFDFKYHTYPYTTQKASFWLNQGKISYESGNYRYASYCFGVASHYISDGVCGPHTSGGSSRYFHTLYELRAMMIKPGMAYTEGETHEEAAILWRKWVLEGDDRYISDALDMACGLSYREIMNSIGYF
;
A
#
# COMPACT_ATOMS: atom_id res chain seq x y z
N MET A 1 11.09 11.93 39.08
CA MET A 1 11.12 13.10 38.17
C MET A 1 11.90 12.85 36.88
N ARG A 2 13.20 12.50 36.93
CA ARG A 2 14.02 12.30 35.70
C ARG A 2 13.45 11.27 34.71
N PHE A 3 12.95 10.13 35.19
CA PHE A 3 12.33 9.11 34.33
C PHE A 3 11.01 9.57 33.69
N ILE A 4 10.21 10.36 34.40
CA ILE A 4 8.93 10.89 33.89
C ILE A 4 9.19 11.92 32.79
N ILE A 5 10.20 12.77 32.98
CA ILE A 5 10.63 13.75 31.96
C ILE A 5 11.19 13.02 30.73
N LEU A 6 11.99 11.97 30.92
CA LEU A 6 12.53 11.18 29.80
C LEU A 6 11.42 10.47 29.01
N ALA A 7 10.45 9.87 29.70
CA ALA A 7 9.28 9.25 29.06
C ALA A 7 8.42 10.28 28.31
N ALA A 8 8.19 11.46 28.91
CA ALA A 8 7.44 12.54 28.27
C ALA A 8 8.15 13.07 27.01
N VAL A 9 9.48 13.21 27.05
CA VAL A 9 10.29 13.63 25.89
C VAL A 9 10.27 12.57 24.78
N LEU A 10 10.34 11.28 25.13
CA LEU A 10 10.24 10.20 24.14
C LEU A 10 8.84 10.13 23.49
N ILE A 11 7.78 10.35 24.27
CA ILE A 11 6.40 10.42 23.76
C ILE A 11 6.23 11.65 22.86
N LEU A 12 6.75 12.81 23.25
CA LEU A 12 6.74 14.02 22.42
C LEU A 12 7.52 13.82 21.11
N ALA A 13 8.71 13.21 21.16
CA ALA A 13 9.51 12.90 19.97
C ALA A 13 8.80 11.90 19.03
N ALA A 14 8.18 10.85 19.57
CA ALA A 14 7.38 9.91 18.80
C ALA A 14 6.17 10.61 18.15
N SER A 15 5.56 11.57 18.84
CA SER A 15 4.51 12.43 18.28
C SER A 15 5.00 13.50 17.30
N GLN A 16 6.26 13.49 16.86
CA GLN A 16 6.76 14.33 15.76
C GLN A 16 7.09 13.52 14.50
N ILE A 17 7.17 12.19 14.56
CA ILE A 17 7.35 11.32 13.39
C ILE A 17 6.07 11.37 12.54
N GLN A 18 6.08 12.11 11.43
CA GLN A 18 4.96 12.13 10.48
C GLN A 18 4.70 10.67 10.06
N GLY A 19 3.48 10.17 10.32
CA GLY A 19 3.01 8.88 9.84
C GLY A 19 2.71 8.97 8.35
N ALA A 20 3.76 9.19 7.55
CA ALA A 20 3.64 9.46 6.12
C ALA A 20 3.67 8.18 5.27
N HIS A 21 3.76 7.00 5.90
CA HIS A 21 3.99 5.74 5.20
C HIS A 21 2.71 5.05 4.70
N ALA A 22 1.52 5.40 5.24
CA ALA A 22 0.23 4.77 4.92
C ALA A 22 0.15 3.28 5.26
N TRP A 23 0.94 2.44 4.63
CA TRP A 23 1.18 1.09 5.10
C TRP A 23 2.64 0.91 5.54
N SER A 24 2.90 -0.11 6.34
CA SER A 24 4.30 -0.42 6.65
C SER A 24 4.97 -1.12 5.47
N ILE A 25 6.30 -1.08 5.41
CA ILE A 25 7.10 -1.90 4.47
C ILE A 25 6.67 -3.37 4.49
N LYS A 26 6.36 -3.92 5.66
CA LYS A 26 5.87 -5.30 5.79
C LYS A 26 4.57 -5.50 5.00
N ASN A 27 3.61 -4.59 5.17
CA ASN A 27 2.33 -4.67 4.47
C ASN A 27 2.52 -4.54 2.95
N HIS A 28 3.37 -3.62 2.48
CA HIS A 28 3.69 -3.49 1.06
C HIS A 28 4.31 -4.76 0.47
N HIS A 29 5.24 -5.39 1.18
CA HIS A 29 5.83 -6.66 0.76
C HIS A 29 4.79 -7.80 0.71
N GLU A 30 3.90 -7.88 1.69
CA GLU A 30 2.84 -8.90 1.72
C GLU A 30 1.80 -8.67 0.62
N ILE A 31 1.46 -7.42 0.30
CA ILE A 31 0.60 -7.07 -0.83
C ILE A 31 1.27 -7.48 -2.15
N ALA A 32 2.53 -7.10 -2.37
CA ALA A 32 3.28 -7.47 -3.57
C ALA A 32 3.38 -9.00 -3.74
N GLU A 33 3.60 -9.73 -2.65
CA GLU A 33 3.63 -11.20 -2.63
C GLU A 33 2.27 -11.82 -2.98
N SER A 34 1.19 -11.35 -2.35
CA SER A 34 -0.17 -11.80 -2.66
C SER A 34 -0.55 -11.55 -4.11
N VAL A 35 -0.22 -10.36 -4.64
CA VAL A 35 -0.44 -10.01 -6.05
C VAL A 35 0.36 -10.92 -6.98
N TYR A 36 1.66 -11.09 -6.75
CA TYR A 36 2.52 -11.98 -7.55
C TYR A 36 1.99 -13.41 -7.59
N HIS A 37 1.59 -13.98 -6.45
CA HIS A 37 1.12 -15.35 -6.40
C HIS A 37 -0.26 -15.55 -7.03
N ALA A 38 -1.09 -14.52 -7.09
CA ALA A 38 -2.38 -14.54 -7.78
C ALA A 38 -2.26 -14.41 -9.31
N MET A 39 -1.10 -13.98 -9.83
CA MET A 39 -0.90 -13.86 -11.28
C MET A 39 -1.01 -15.22 -11.99
N PRO A 40 -1.59 -15.24 -13.20
CA PRO A 40 -1.53 -16.38 -14.13
C PRO A 40 -0.10 -16.84 -14.37
N GLU A 41 0.09 -18.15 -14.55
CA GLU A 41 1.43 -18.75 -14.64
C GLU A 41 2.30 -18.18 -15.77
N ASP A 42 1.71 -17.87 -16.92
CA ASP A 42 2.39 -17.31 -18.10
C ASP A 42 2.84 -15.86 -17.93
N VAL A 43 2.26 -15.14 -16.95
CA VAL A 43 2.69 -13.81 -16.51
C VAL A 43 3.68 -13.95 -15.35
N ARG A 44 3.31 -14.72 -14.33
CA ARG A 44 4.09 -14.92 -13.10
C ARG A 44 5.49 -15.46 -13.37
N SER A 45 5.62 -16.42 -14.30
CA SER A 45 6.91 -17.03 -14.67
C SER A 45 7.90 -16.07 -15.36
N LYS A 46 7.42 -14.93 -15.88
CA LYS A 46 8.27 -13.88 -16.46
C LYS A 46 8.76 -12.89 -15.41
N LEU A 47 7.92 -12.65 -14.39
CA LEU A 47 8.16 -11.62 -13.37
C LEU A 47 8.94 -12.18 -12.17
N SER A 48 9.56 -11.27 -11.42
CA SER A 48 10.34 -11.56 -10.22
C SER A 48 9.65 -11.01 -8.97
N LEU A 49 9.34 -11.91 -8.03
CA LEU A 49 8.79 -11.52 -6.72
C LEU A 49 9.75 -10.60 -5.96
N ASP A 50 11.06 -10.87 -6.01
CA ASP A 50 12.06 -10.07 -5.30
C ASP A 50 12.08 -8.63 -5.82
N GLU A 51 12.00 -8.45 -7.14
CA GLU A 51 11.96 -7.11 -7.73
C GLU A 51 10.64 -6.39 -7.46
N MET A 52 9.51 -7.12 -7.42
CA MET A 52 8.25 -6.54 -6.97
C MET A 52 8.32 -6.07 -5.52
N LYS A 53 8.98 -6.82 -4.64
CA LYS A 53 9.17 -6.41 -3.24
C LYS A 53 10.08 -5.17 -3.12
N ASN A 54 11.22 -5.16 -3.83
CA ASN A 54 12.10 -3.98 -3.91
C ASN A 54 11.38 -2.74 -4.46
N GLY A 55 10.47 -2.91 -5.42
CA GLY A 55 9.67 -1.80 -5.90
C GLY A 55 8.65 -1.32 -4.87
N ALA A 56 8.12 -2.22 -4.06
CA ALA A 56 7.03 -1.93 -3.14
C ALA A 56 7.46 -1.17 -1.86
N ASP A 57 8.76 -1.15 -1.52
CA ASP A 57 9.28 -0.39 -0.36
C ASP A 57 10.09 0.86 -0.75
N ASP A 58 10.66 0.90 -1.96
CA ASP A 58 11.47 2.02 -2.46
C ASP A 58 10.81 3.41 -2.36
N PRO A 59 9.49 3.60 -2.56
CA PRO A 59 8.85 4.90 -2.32
C PRO A 59 9.11 5.48 -0.93
N ASP A 60 9.12 4.63 0.10
CA ASP A 60 9.38 5.01 1.49
C ASP A 60 10.86 5.12 1.83
N THR A 61 11.69 4.25 1.25
CA THR A 61 13.07 4.01 1.73
C THR A 61 14.15 4.59 0.82
N VAL A 62 13.85 4.81 -0.46
CA VAL A 62 14.80 5.29 -1.47
C VAL A 62 14.34 6.60 -2.09
N PHE A 63 13.06 6.70 -2.49
CA PHE A 63 12.53 7.93 -3.08
C PHE A 63 12.23 8.98 -2.02
N PHE A 64 11.95 8.53 -0.79
CA PHE A 64 11.49 9.35 0.33
C PHE A 64 10.27 10.21 -0.05
N ASP A 65 9.30 9.59 -0.73
CA ASP A 65 8.22 10.30 -1.41
C ASP A 65 6.97 10.53 -0.54
N PHE A 66 7.13 11.24 0.57
CA PHE A 66 6.05 11.48 1.54
C PHE A 66 4.86 12.31 1.01
N LYS A 67 4.95 12.88 -0.20
CA LYS A 67 3.88 13.70 -0.77
C LYS A 67 2.82 12.86 -1.47
N TYR A 68 3.21 11.75 -2.10
CA TYR A 68 2.32 11.00 -2.99
C TYR A 68 1.74 9.73 -2.35
N HIS A 69 1.74 9.62 -1.01
CA HIS A 69 1.17 8.50 -0.25
C HIS A 69 -0.29 8.75 0.16
N THR A 70 -0.84 9.91 -0.21
CA THR A 70 -2.23 10.27 0.09
C THR A 70 -3.02 10.44 -1.20
N TYR A 71 -4.25 9.94 -1.23
CA TYR A 71 -5.19 10.18 -2.33
C TYR A 71 -5.50 11.68 -2.47
N PRO A 72 -5.62 12.25 -3.68
CA PRO A 72 -5.58 11.60 -5.01
C PRO A 72 -4.18 11.53 -5.66
N TYR A 73 -3.13 11.95 -4.95
CA TYR A 73 -1.79 12.04 -5.53
C TYR A 73 -1.19 10.65 -5.85
N THR A 74 -1.54 9.65 -5.04
CA THR A 74 -1.21 8.24 -5.27
C THR A 74 -1.60 7.76 -6.67
N THR A 75 -2.78 8.14 -7.17
CA THR A 75 -3.30 7.72 -8.48
C THR A 75 -2.38 8.14 -9.63
N GLN A 76 -1.79 9.34 -9.55
CA GLN A 76 -0.87 9.83 -10.58
C GLN A 76 0.42 8.99 -10.62
N LYS A 77 0.99 8.67 -9.46
CA LYS A 77 2.22 7.86 -9.38
C LYS A 77 1.96 6.41 -9.75
N ALA A 78 0.88 5.82 -9.27
CA ALA A 78 0.43 4.49 -9.69
C ALA A 78 0.34 4.41 -11.22
N SER A 79 -0.36 5.35 -11.86
CA SER A 79 -0.52 5.38 -13.32
C SER A 79 0.82 5.48 -14.07
N PHE A 80 1.74 6.32 -13.57
CA PHE A 80 3.08 6.45 -14.14
C PHE A 80 3.84 5.11 -14.10
N TRP A 81 3.88 4.46 -12.94
CA TRP A 81 4.63 3.22 -12.75
C TRP A 81 3.98 2.02 -13.44
N LEU A 82 2.65 1.94 -13.51
CA LEU A 82 1.94 0.97 -14.35
C LEU A 82 2.36 1.11 -15.82
N ASN A 83 2.45 2.34 -16.34
CA ASN A 83 2.87 2.57 -17.72
C ASN A 83 4.35 2.20 -17.95
N GLN A 84 5.25 2.51 -17.01
CA GLN A 84 6.65 2.05 -17.09
C GLN A 84 6.76 0.52 -17.04
N GLY A 85 5.95 -0.12 -16.19
CA GLY A 85 5.86 -1.57 -16.07
C GLY A 85 5.38 -2.20 -17.37
N LYS A 86 4.32 -1.66 -17.98
CA LYS A 86 3.81 -2.09 -19.29
C LYS A 86 4.88 -2.02 -20.37
N ILE A 87 5.51 -0.86 -20.56
CA ILE A 87 6.56 -0.66 -21.59
C ILE A 87 7.70 -1.67 -21.40
N SER A 88 8.10 -1.90 -20.15
CA SER A 88 9.17 -2.84 -19.81
C SER A 88 8.75 -4.29 -20.04
N TYR A 89 7.49 -4.63 -19.75
CA TYR A 89 6.94 -5.97 -19.96
C TYR A 89 6.84 -6.29 -21.47
N GLU A 90 6.32 -5.37 -22.27
CA GLU A 90 6.18 -5.52 -23.73
C GLU A 90 7.54 -5.62 -24.45
N SER A 91 8.58 -4.98 -23.90
CA SER A 91 9.95 -5.06 -24.42
C SER A 91 10.75 -6.27 -23.91
N GLY A 92 10.16 -7.12 -23.05
CA GLY A 92 10.81 -8.29 -22.47
C GLY A 92 11.78 -7.98 -21.33
N ASN A 93 11.86 -6.73 -20.87
CA ASN A 93 12.61 -6.34 -19.66
C ASN A 93 11.79 -6.64 -18.40
N TYR A 94 11.53 -7.93 -18.17
CA TYR A 94 10.63 -8.36 -17.09
C TYR A 94 11.15 -8.04 -15.69
N ARG A 95 12.47 -7.95 -15.52
CA ARG A 95 13.08 -7.56 -14.24
C ARG A 95 12.66 -6.14 -13.86
N TYR A 96 12.81 -5.17 -14.77
CA TYR A 96 12.40 -3.80 -14.50
C TYR A 96 10.86 -3.64 -14.51
N ALA A 97 10.15 -4.44 -15.31
CA ALA A 97 8.69 -4.49 -15.25
C ALA A 97 8.20 -4.89 -13.86
N SER A 98 8.81 -5.93 -13.28
CA SER A 98 8.52 -6.41 -11.93
C SER A 98 8.72 -5.31 -10.89
N TYR A 99 9.86 -4.62 -10.95
CA TYR A 99 10.13 -3.46 -10.10
C TYR A 99 9.05 -2.39 -10.24
N CYS A 100 8.73 -1.98 -11.47
CA CYS A 100 7.70 -0.97 -11.73
C CYS A 100 6.32 -1.38 -11.19
N PHE A 101 5.94 -2.66 -11.31
CA PHE A 101 4.68 -3.16 -10.77
C PHE A 101 4.69 -3.21 -9.23
N GLY A 102 5.83 -3.51 -8.62
CA GLY A 102 6.05 -3.34 -7.18
C GLY A 102 5.77 -1.90 -6.73
N VAL A 103 6.42 -0.93 -7.38
CA VAL A 103 6.23 0.50 -7.09
C VAL A 103 4.78 0.94 -7.33
N ALA A 104 4.15 0.46 -8.41
CA ALA A 104 2.74 0.74 -8.66
C ALA A 104 1.84 0.21 -7.52
N SER A 105 2.06 -1.02 -7.07
CA SER A 105 1.28 -1.63 -5.99
C SER A 105 1.38 -0.85 -4.68
N HIS A 106 2.54 -0.27 -4.39
CA HIS A 106 2.74 0.63 -3.25
C HIS A 106 1.76 1.81 -3.30
N TYR A 107 1.83 2.64 -4.34
CA TYR A 107 0.97 3.82 -4.46
C TYR A 107 -0.52 3.45 -4.54
N ILE A 108 -0.87 2.35 -5.22
CA ILE A 108 -2.26 1.87 -5.27
C ILE A 108 -2.75 1.54 -3.87
N SER A 109 -1.99 0.75 -3.11
CA SER A 109 -2.35 0.31 -1.76
C SER A 109 -2.50 1.48 -0.79
N ASP A 110 -1.63 2.49 -0.90
CA ASP A 110 -1.70 3.72 -0.12
C ASP A 110 -2.92 4.57 -0.45
N GLY A 111 -3.30 4.61 -1.73
CA GLY A 111 -4.50 5.32 -2.17
C GLY A 111 -5.79 4.77 -1.55
N VAL A 112 -5.78 3.52 -1.08
CA VAL A 112 -6.89 2.88 -0.36
C VAL A 112 -6.58 2.60 1.11
N CYS A 113 -5.49 3.16 1.64
CA CYS A 113 -5.24 3.14 3.08
C CYS A 113 -6.17 4.13 3.77
N GLY A 114 -6.98 3.66 4.73
CA GLY A 114 -8.04 4.43 5.38
C GLY A 114 -7.67 5.86 5.82
N PRO A 115 -6.63 6.04 6.67
CA PRO A 115 -6.15 7.36 7.07
C PRO A 115 -5.68 8.28 5.92
N HIS A 116 -5.43 7.71 4.74
CA HIS A 116 -4.86 8.39 3.56
C HIS A 116 -5.85 8.56 2.40
N THR A 117 -7.12 8.16 2.56
CA THR A 117 -8.15 8.33 1.51
C THR A 117 -8.89 9.67 1.58
N SER A 118 -8.99 10.27 2.76
CA SER A 118 -9.54 11.62 2.95
C SER A 118 -9.02 12.20 4.24
N GLY A 119 -8.18 13.24 4.15
CA GLY A 119 -7.51 13.86 5.29
C GLY A 119 -8.49 14.16 6.44
N GLY A 120 -8.21 13.62 7.62
CA GLY A 120 -9.08 13.83 8.78
C GLY A 120 -9.07 12.65 9.73
N SER A 121 -7.99 12.49 10.49
CA SER A 121 -7.99 11.57 11.62
C SER A 121 -7.08 12.03 12.75
N SER A 122 -7.42 11.58 13.95
CA SER A 122 -6.51 11.64 15.10
C SER A 122 -5.24 10.87 14.75
N ARG A 123 -4.09 11.53 14.87
CA ARG A 123 -2.76 10.90 14.71
C ARG A 123 -2.61 9.61 15.52
N TYR A 124 -3.28 9.53 16.67
CA TYR A 124 -3.31 8.31 17.48
C TYR A 124 -4.00 7.14 16.75
N PHE A 125 -5.20 7.37 16.21
CA PHE A 125 -5.95 6.33 15.50
C PHE A 125 -5.21 5.91 14.23
N HIS A 126 -4.63 6.87 13.52
CA HIS A 126 -3.78 6.60 12.37
C HIS A 126 -2.62 5.66 12.74
N THR A 127 -1.78 6.03 13.70
CA THR A 127 -0.65 5.18 14.10
C THR A 127 -1.10 3.81 14.62
N LEU A 128 -2.18 3.75 15.41
CA LEU A 128 -2.68 2.47 15.92
C LEU A 128 -3.22 1.56 14.81
N TYR A 129 -3.84 2.14 13.77
CA TYR A 129 -4.34 1.42 12.61
C TYR A 129 -3.20 0.75 11.84
N GLU A 130 -2.19 1.52 11.48
CA GLU A 130 -1.02 1.02 10.75
C GLU A 130 -0.26 -0.05 11.57
N LEU A 131 -0.09 0.16 12.88
CA LEU A 131 0.56 -0.82 13.76
C LEU A 131 -0.22 -2.14 13.85
N ARG A 132 -1.55 -2.09 13.91
CA ARG A 132 -2.37 -3.32 13.94
C ARG A 132 -2.38 -4.00 12.58
N ALA A 133 -2.35 -3.24 11.49
CA ALA A 133 -2.23 -3.77 10.13
C ALA A 133 -0.96 -4.60 9.93
N MET A 134 0.15 -4.27 10.60
CA MET A 134 1.38 -5.08 10.56
C MET A 134 1.17 -6.52 11.05
N MET A 135 0.12 -6.79 11.84
CA MET A 135 -0.17 -8.11 12.41
C MET A 135 -1.15 -8.93 11.56
N ILE A 136 -1.67 -8.35 10.47
CA ILE A 136 -2.70 -8.96 9.62
C ILE A 136 -2.08 -9.26 8.26
N LYS A 137 -2.23 -10.50 7.79
CA LYS A 137 -1.80 -10.88 6.46
C LYS A 137 -2.90 -10.55 5.45
N PRO A 138 -2.62 -9.80 4.37
CA PRO A 138 -3.60 -9.50 3.35
C PRO A 138 -4.02 -10.75 2.56
N GLY A 139 -5.32 -10.90 2.36
CA GLY A 139 -5.95 -11.76 1.38
C GLY A 139 -6.08 -11.09 0.01
N MET A 140 -6.76 -11.76 -0.92
CA MET A 140 -7.05 -11.26 -2.26
C MET A 140 -8.57 -11.14 -2.42
N ALA A 141 -9.11 -9.93 -2.30
CA ALA A 141 -10.52 -9.67 -2.56
C ALA A 141 -10.71 -9.19 -4.02
N TYR A 142 -11.82 -9.58 -4.63
CA TYR A 142 -12.21 -8.99 -5.90
C TYR A 142 -12.77 -7.58 -5.67
N THR A 143 -12.27 -6.59 -6.39
CA THR A 143 -12.71 -5.20 -6.26
C THR A 143 -13.28 -4.69 -7.58
N GLU A 144 -14.54 -4.25 -7.58
CA GLU A 144 -15.21 -3.49 -8.66
C GLU A 144 -15.58 -2.09 -8.15
N GLY A 145 -15.59 -1.09 -9.03
CA GLY A 145 -16.04 0.27 -8.68
C GLY A 145 -14.98 1.16 -8.03
N GLU A 146 -15.44 2.26 -7.41
CA GLU A 146 -14.63 3.29 -6.76
C GLU A 146 -14.19 2.86 -5.36
N THR A 147 -12.97 2.32 -5.26
CA THR A 147 -12.41 1.74 -4.03
C THR A 147 -12.02 2.76 -2.95
N HIS A 148 -11.82 4.04 -3.32
CA HIS A 148 -11.43 5.08 -2.37
C HIS A 148 -12.53 5.41 -1.37
N GLU A 149 -13.79 5.47 -1.81
CA GLU A 149 -14.93 5.72 -0.92
C GLU A 149 -15.15 4.55 0.05
N GLU A 150 -14.98 3.33 -0.45
CA GLU A 150 -15.09 2.12 0.35
C GLU A 150 -14.01 2.05 1.43
N ALA A 151 -12.76 2.33 1.07
CA ALA A 151 -11.66 2.48 2.03
C ALA A 151 -11.95 3.54 3.10
N ALA A 152 -12.55 4.67 2.73
CA ALA A 152 -12.97 5.69 3.70
C ALA A 152 -14.11 5.20 4.63
N ILE A 153 -15.00 4.33 4.15
CA ILE A 153 -16.04 3.69 4.97
C ILE A 153 -15.41 2.71 5.96
N LEU A 154 -14.52 1.83 5.50
CA LEU A 154 -13.81 0.86 6.35
C LEU A 154 -13.03 1.57 7.46
N TRP A 155 -12.34 2.66 7.11
CA TRP A 155 -11.68 3.53 8.07
C TRP A 155 -12.61 4.03 9.17
N ARG A 156 -13.75 4.63 8.79
CA ARG A 156 -14.72 5.17 9.76
C ARG A 156 -15.28 4.09 10.67
N LYS A 157 -15.57 2.90 10.14
CA LYS A 157 -16.03 1.76 10.96
C LYS A 157 -14.96 1.31 11.96
N TRP A 158 -13.70 1.22 11.53
CA TRP A 158 -12.61 0.89 12.43
C TRP A 158 -12.43 1.94 13.54
N VAL A 159 -12.50 3.24 13.22
CA VAL A 159 -12.40 4.30 14.24
C VAL A 159 -13.52 4.19 15.28
N LEU A 160 -14.73 3.80 14.86
CA LEU A 160 -15.89 3.68 15.75
C LEU A 160 -15.85 2.40 16.59
N GLU A 161 -15.44 1.27 16.01
CA GLU A 161 -15.62 -0.05 16.60
C GLU A 161 -14.31 -0.69 17.09
N GLY A 162 -13.17 -0.28 16.55
CA GLY A 162 -11.85 -0.83 16.85
C GLY A 162 -11.63 -2.27 16.37
N ASP A 163 -12.51 -2.76 15.48
CA ASP A 163 -12.51 -4.13 14.95
C ASP A 163 -11.56 -4.29 13.76
N ASP A 164 -10.56 -5.15 13.91
CA ASP A 164 -9.50 -5.39 12.92
C ASP A 164 -9.98 -6.04 11.62
N ARG A 165 -11.22 -6.56 11.58
CA ARG A 165 -11.83 -6.99 10.31
C ARG A 165 -11.85 -5.87 9.28
N TYR A 166 -12.05 -4.61 9.70
CA TYR A 166 -12.03 -3.48 8.78
C TYR A 166 -10.61 -3.09 8.29
N ILE A 167 -9.56 -3.45 9.03
CA ILE A 167 -8.19 -3.36 8.52
C ILE A 167 -7.96 -4.48 7.49
N SER A 168 -8.39 -5.70 7.82
CA SER A 168 -8.27 -6.85 6.92
C SER A 168 -8.97 -6.59 5.59
N ASP A 169 -10.22 -6.09 5.61
CA ASP A 169 -10.98 -5.78 4.40
C ASP A 169 -10.26 -4.72 3.53
N ALA A 170 -9.61 -3.71 4.16
CA ALA A 170 -8.87 -2.68 3.45
C ALA A 170 -7.57 -3.23 2.81
N LEU A 171 -6.86 -4.11 3.53
CA LEU A 171 -5.68 -4.81 3.01
C LEU A 171 -6.03 -5.75 1.84
N ASP A 172 -7.13 -6.48 1.95
CA ASP A 172 -7.61 -7.39 0.90
C ASP A 172 -8.03 -6.61 -0.35
N MET A 173 -8.67 -5.45 -0.16
CA MET A 173 -9.01 -4.52 -1.23
C MET A 173 -7.75 -3.96 -1.91
N ALA A 174 -6.72 -3.58 -1.14
CA ALA A 174 -5.46 -3.09 -1.68
C ALA A 174 -4.77 -4.13 -2.58
N CYS A 175 -4.78 -5.41 -2.17
CA CYS A 175 -4.33 -6.52 -3.00
C CYS A 175 -5.14 -6.67 -4.28
N GLY A 176 -6.47 -6.73 -4.16
CA GLY A 176 -7.39 -6.90 -5.28
C GLY A 176 -7.23 -5.83 -6.35
N LEU A 177 -7.19 -4.58 -5.89
CA LEU A 177 -7.02 -3.42 -6.75
C LEU A 177 -5.64 -3.43 -7.43
N SER A 178 -4.57 -3.68 -6.67
CA SER A 178 -3.22 -3.74 -7.22
C SER A 178 -3.09 -4.81 -8.29
N TYR A 179 -3.61 -6.01 -8.03
CA TYR A 179 -3.66 -7.10 -8.99
C TYR A 179 -4.42 -6.68 -10.26
N ARG A 180 -5.64 -6.17 -10.10
CA ARG A 180 -6.48 -5.73 -11.22
C ARG A 180 -5.77 -4.71 -12.10
N GLU A 181 -5.26 -3.64 -11.52
CA GLU A 181 -4.62 -2.56 -12.28
C GLU A 181 -3.33 -3.02 -12.98
N ILE A 182 -2.53 -3.87 -12.34
CA ILE A 182 -1.33 -4.46 -12.96
C ILE A 182 -1.72 -5.35 -14.15
N MET A 183 -2.68 -6.26 -13.98
CA MET A 183 -3.12 -7.17 -15.04
C MET A 183 -3.80 -6.43 -16.20
N ASN A 184 -4.58 -5.39 -15.90
CA ASN A 184 -5.12 -4.47 -16.91
C ASN A 184 -4.01 -3.77 -17.70
N SER A 185 -2.95 -3.31 -17.02
CA SER A 185 -1.86 -2.57 -17.68
C SER A 185 -1.13 -3.42 -18.74
N ILE A 186 -1.05 -4.74 -18.53
CA ILE A 186 -0.43 -5.68 -19.47
C ILE A 186 -1.43 -6.32 -20.44
N GLY A 187 -2.70 -5.88 -20.45
CA GLY A 187 -3.72 -6.31 -21.40
C GLY A 187 -4.19 -7.76 -21.22
N TYR A 188 -4.20 -8.26 -19.99
CA TYR A 188 -4.64 -9.62 -19.70
C TYR A 188 -6.18 -9.76 -19.58
N PHE A 189 -6.85 -8.66 -19.26
CA PHE A 189 -8.32 -8.56 -19.22
C PHE A 189 -8.86 -7.73 -20.39
#